data_AF-A0A3D6EFB9-F1
#
_entry.id   AF-A0A3D6EFB9-F1
#
_cell.length_a   1.000
_cell.length_b   1.000
_cell.length_c   1.000
_cell.angle_alpha   90.00
_cell.angle_beta   90.00
_cell.angle_gamma   90.00
#
_symmetry.space_group_name_H-M   'P 1'
#
loop_
_entity.id
_entity.type
_entity.pdbx_description
1 polymer ?
#
loop_
_entity_poly.entity_id
_entity_poly.type
_entity_poly.pdbx_seq_one_letter_code
_entity_poly.pdbx_strand_id
1 'polypeptide(L)'
;MFSFRTSPIEEQLDKGLHEGKVACFCTQNCWNPYTSSHLYDIFRERGNLQGIFLPHDTELTPDTNHIDFSAEDLEGLSAVVVEIQDVGARYFNYTRDVMRLMSMCARIEDAPAIYVVDHINPAGRVVEGTIPAIESDIWTPKVAHRHGLTLGELCLLYYNEIGAKYPLHVISAMCSPYGRDLLPWVIAPASDIPGMFTCEMYSGGGLWNNTSLSPAIGTARPYEYLGA
;
A
#
# COMPACT_ATOMS: atom_id res chain seq x y z
N MET A 1 1.69 18.54 -7.35
CA MET A 1 2.51 18.29 -8.58
C MET A 1 2.79 16.80 -8.65
N PHE A 2 2.53 16.14 -9.77
CA PHE A 2 2.81 14.70 -9.92
C PHE A 2 4.15 14.46 -10.64
N SER A 3 4.91 13.44 -10.24
CA SER A 3 5.97 12.87 -11.08
C SER A 3 6.09 11.35 -10.96
N PHE A 4 6.50 10.72 -12.06
CA PHE A 4 6.87 9.31 -12.11
C PHE A 4 8.39 9.21 -12.22
N ARG A 5 9.01 8.37 -11.38
CA ARG A 5 10.47 8.33 -11.17
C ARG A 5 11.00 6.94 -11.47
N THR A 6 12.13 6.88 -12.16
CA THR A 6 12.76 5.64 -12.62
C THR A 6 14.06 5.30 -11.90
N SER A 7 14.50 6.15 -10.98
CA SER A 7 15.58 5.86 -10.03
C SER A 7 15.00 5.35 -8.69
N PRO A 8 15.74 4.52 -7.94
CA PRO A 8 15.36 4.09 -6.58
C PRO A 8 15.20 5.24 -5.58
N ILE A 9 14.57 4.98 -4.42
CA ILE A 9 14.34 6.00 -3.38
C ILE A 9 15.66 6.56 -2.84
N GLU A 10 16.69 5.72 -2.79
CA GLU A 10 18.01 5.99 -2.24
C GLU A 10 18.74 7.06 -3.07
N GLU A 11 18.47 7.06 -4.38
CA GLU A 11 19.09 7.91 -5.39
C GLU A 11 18.29 9.20 -5.69
N GLN A 12 17.11 9.38 -5.09
CA GLN A 12 16.34 10.62 -5.26
C GLN A 12 17.12 11.81 -4.72
N LEU A 13 17.08 12.96 -5.38
CA LEU A 13 17.88 14.15 -5.03
C LEU A 13 17.08 15.25 -4.32
N ASP A 14 15.82 14.98 -3.98
CA ASP A 14 14.92 15.96 -3.39
C ASP A 14 15.38 16.33 -1.99
N LYS A 15 15.56 17.64 -1.76
CA LYS A 15 15.96 18.16 -0.44
C LYS A 15 15.02 17.71 0.67
N GLY A 16 13.71 17.61 0.38
CA GLY A 16 12.71 17.13 1.35
C GLY A 16 12.96 15.70 1.85
N LEU A 17 13.58 14.83 1.02
CA LEU A 17 13.94 13.47 1.40
C LEU A 17 15.28 13.36 2.13
N HIS A 18 16.22 14.27 1.87
CA HIS A 18 17.59 14.24 2.43
C HIS A 18 17.77 15.11 3.67
N GLU A 19 17.29 16.34 3.61
CA GLU A 19 17.48 17.37 4.64
C GLU A 19 16.20 17.58 5.46
N GLY A 20 15.06 17.15 4.94
CA GLY A 20 13.75 17.30 5.55
C GLY A 20 13.40 16.22 6.57
N LYS A 21 12.29 16.44 7.27
CA LYS A 21 11.68 15.48 8.20
C LYS A 21 10.89 14.44 7.43
N VAL A 22 11.26 13.16 7.55
CA VAL A 22 10.64 12.07 6.79
C VAL A 22 9.91 11.12 7.71
N ALA A 23 8.68 10.74 7.35
CA ALA A 23 8.02 9.58 7.93
C ALA A 23 7.89 8.45 6.90
N CYS A 24 7.83 7.21 7.37
CA CYS A 24 7.61 6.04 6.52
C CYS A 24 6.29 5.38 6.84
N PHE A 25 5.53 5.00 5.82
CA PHE A 25 4.25 4.33 5.91
C PHE A 25 4.39 2.97 5.25
N CYS A 26 4.48 1.91 6.04
CA CYS A 26 4.82 0.59 5.53
C CYS A 26 4.26 -0.56 6.37
N THR A 27 4.43 -1.77 5.85
CA THR A 27 3.99 -3.01 6.48
C THR A 27 5.15 -4.00 6.56
N GLN A 28 4.98 -5.06 7.35
CA GLN A 28 6.03 -6.07 7.56
C GLN A 28 6.46 -6.77 6.27
N ASN A 29 5.57 -6.87 5.27
CA ASN A 29 5.85 -7.51 3.99
C ASN A 29 6.73 -6.68 3.04
N CYS A 30 7.13 -5.48 3.44
CA CYS A 30 8.08 -4.62 2.73
C CYS A 30 9.54 -4.83 3.20
N TRP A 31 9.82 -5.96 3.87
CA TRP A 31 11.21 -6.36 4.17
C TRP A 31 11.97 -6.70 2.90
N ASN A 32 13.10 -6.04 2.65
CA ASN A 32 13.96 -6.33 1.51
C ASN A 32 15.00 -7.41 1.87
N PRO A 33 14.94 -8.62 1.30
CA PRO A 33 15.89 -9.69 1.61
C PRO A 33 17.30 -9.45 1.05
N TYR A 34 17.45 -8.63 0.00
CA TYR A 34 18.75 -8.36 -0.60
C TYR A 34 19.62 -7.46 0.28
N THR A 35 18.98 -6.49 0.93
CA THR A 35 19.65 -5.56 1.86
C THR A 35 19.51 -5.98 3.31
N SER A 36 18.61 -6.93 3.61
CA SER A 36 18.25 -7.32 4.98
C SER A 36 17.84 -6.10 5.82
N SER A 37 16.97 -5.27 5.26
CA SER A 37 16.52 -4.03 5.88
C SER A 37 15.11 -3.65 5.43
N HIS A 38 14.49 -2.73 6.16
CA HIS A 38 13.32 -2.00 5.68
C HIS A 38 13.73 -0.67 5.06
N LEU A 39 12.86 -0.09 4.25
CA LEU A 39 13.08 1.21 3.62
C LEU A 39 13.31 2.35 4.63
N TYR A 40 12.63 2.30 5.78
CA TYR A 40 12.79 3.31 6.83
C TYR A 40 14.21 3.32 7.43
N ASP A 41 14.99 2.24 7.26
CA ASP A 41 16.38 2.19 7.75
C ASP A 41 17.26 3.20 7.00
N ILE A 42 16.96 3.49 5.72
CA ILE A 42 17.64 4.53 4.93
C ILE A 42 17.54 5.89 5.62
N PHE A 43 16.33 6.26 6.05
CA PHE A 43 16.06 7.55 6.70
C PHE A 43 16.51 7.56 8.16
N ARG A 44 16.51 6.39 8.82
CA ARG A 44 17.09 6.24 10.17
C ARG A 44 18.59 6.48 10.14
N GLU A 45 19.32 5.89 9.19
CA GLU A 45 20.77 6.06 9.02
C GLU A 45 21.14 7.50 8.64
N ARG A 46 20.30 8.17 7.84
CA ARG A 46 20.44 9.61 7.53
C ARG A 46 20.15 10.52 8.72
N GLY A 47 19.53 10.01 9.79
CA GLY A 47 19.17 10.77 10.98
C GLY A 47 17.99 11.73 10.79
N ASN A 48 17.18 11.54 9.76
CA ASN A 48 16.05 12.43 9.43
C ASN A 48 14.67 11.77 9.50
N LEU A 49 14.61 10.49 9.87
CA LEU A 49 13.38 9.77 10.20
C LEU A 49 12.69 10.38 11.44
N GLN A 50 11.42 10.76 11.31
CA GLN A 50 10.59 11.29 12.40
C GLN A 50 9.57 10.28 12.93
N GLY A 51 9.08 9.40 12.08
CA GLY A 51 8.02 8.46 12.46
C GLY A 51 7.92 7.29 11.48
N ILE A 52 7.38 6.19 11.98
CA ILE A 52 7.05 5.02 11.18
C ILE A 52 5.59 4.69 11.48
N PHE A 53 4.75 4.74 10.45
CA PHE A 53 3.36 4.31 10.50
C PHE A 53 3.34 2.83 10.10
N LEU A 54 3.02 1.98 11.07
CA LEU A 54 2.92 0.53 10.94
C LEU A 54 1.53 0.07 11.43
N PRO A 55 1.07 -1.13 11.03
CA PRO A 55 -0.11 -1.74 11.63
C PRO A 55 0.07 -1.93 13.14
N HIS A 56 -0.99 -1.74 13.92
CA HIS A 56 -0.93 -1.74 15.38
C HIS A 56 -0.60 -3.11 15.97
N ASP A 57 -1.22 -4.16 15.42
CA ASP A 57 -1.15 -5.51 15.99
C ASP A 57 -0.46 -6.52 15.08
N THR A 58 -0.12 -7.69 15.65
CA THR A 58 0.41 -8.84 14.90
C THR A 58 -0.69 -9.58 14.13
N GLU A 59 -1.96 -9.23 14.32
CA GLU A 59 -3.05 -9.82 13.56
C GLU A 59 -3.00 -9.29 12.13
N LEU A 60 -2.79 -10.19 11.19
CA LEU A 60 -2.61 -9.85 9.79
C LEU A 60 -3.87 -10.16 8.99
N THR A 61 -5.04 -10.21 9.62
CA THR A 61 -6.31 -10.49 8.91
C THR A 61 -6.80 -9.18 8.26
N PRO A 62 -7.15 -9.16 6.97
CA PRO A 62 -7.77 -8.01 6.33
C PRO A 62 -8.97 -7.50 7.13
N ASP A 63 -9.17 -6.19 7.16
CA ASP A 63 -10.22 -5.47 7.91
C ASP A 63 -10.14 -5.51 9.45
N THR A 64 -9.14 -6.17 10.03
CA THR A 64 -8.96 -6.23 11.51
C THR A 64 -7.81 -5.37 12.02
N ASN A 65 -6.84 -5.04 11.17
CA ASN A 65 -5.64 -4.30 11.53
C ASN A 65 -5.46 -3.11 10.57
N HIS A 66 -5.19 -1.93 11.13
CA HIS A 66 -5.06 -0.69 10.39
C HIS A 66 -3.78 0.04 10.78
N ILE A 67 -3.29 0.86 9.85
CA ILE A 67 -2.22 1.80 10.13
C ILE A 67 -2.87 3.07 10.69
N ASP A 68 -2.70 3.28 11.99
CA ASP A 68 -3.26 4.44 12.69
C ASP A 68 -2.29 5.62 12.69
N PHE A 69 -2.84 6.79 12.40
CA PHE A 69 -2.16 8.08 12.39
C PHE A 69 -3.20 9.20 12.48
N SER A 70 -2.78 10.36 12.98
CA SER A 70 -3.59 11.57 13.08
C SER A 70 -3.10 12.68 12.14
N ALA A 71 -3.81 13.80 12.09
CA ALA A 71 -3.36 14.94 11.29
C ALA A 71 -2.12 15.59 11.92
N GLU A 72 -2.04 15.61 13.25
CA GLU A 72 -0.89 16.13 14.01
C GLU A 72 0.40 15.35 13.70
N ASP A 73 0.31 14.04 13.47
CA ASP A 73 1.47 13.22 13.08
C ASP A 73 2.09 13.62 11.73
N LEU A 74 1.32 14.31 10.88
CA LEU A 74 1.75 14.76 9.55
C LEU A 74 2.31 16.18 9.56
N GLU A 75 2.11 16.95 10.64
CA GLU A 75 2.50 18.34 10.71
C GLU A 75 4.02 18.52 10.74
N GLY A 76 4.53 19.42 9.90
CA GLY A 76 5.96 19.73 9.82
C GLY A 76 6.83 18.64 9.18
N LEU A 77 6.23 17.55 8.69
CA LEU A 77 6.92 16.60 7.83
C LEU A 77 7.20 17.24 6.46
N SER A 78 8.38 16.95 5.91
CA SER A 78 8.74 17.31 4.55
C SER A 78 8.28 16.25 3.55
N ALA A 79 8.30 14.98 3.95
CA ALA A 79 7.87 13.87 3.12
C ALA A 79 7.28 12.70 3.93
N VAL A 80 6.34 12.00 3.32
CA VAL A 80 5.90 10.66 3.77
C VAL A 80 6.20 9.69 2.64
N VAL A 81 6.99 8.65 2.97
CA VAL A 81 7.37 7.60 2.03
C VAL A 81 6.49 6.38 2.28
N VAL A 82 5.65 6.06 1.32
CA VAL A 82 4.70 4.94 1.33
C VAL A 82 5.33 3.76 0.61
N GLU A 83 5.43 2.63 1.30
CA GLU A 83 5.83 1.35 0.73
C GLU A 83 4.88 0.30 1.27
N ILE A 84 3.92 -0.10 0.45
CA ILE A 84 2.94 -1.14 0.78
C ILE A 84 2.91 -2.13 -0.37
N GLN A 85 3.18 -3.38 -0.04
CA GLN A 85 2.99 -4.47 -0.99
C GLN A 85 1.55 -4.99 -0.86
N ASP A 86 0.70 -4.48 -1.76
CA ASP A 86 -0.72 -4.84 -1.89
C ASP A 86 -0.91 -6.23 -2.52
N VAL A 87 -2.13 -6.76 -2.43
CA VAL A 87 -2.57 -8.06 -2.97
C VAL A 87 -3.36 -7.93 -4.28
N GLY A 88 -3.70 -6.72 -4.73
CA GLY A 88 -4.38 -6.47 -5.99
C GLY A 88 -5.91 -6.58 -5.96
N ALA A 89 -6.49 -6.48 -4.76
CA ALA A 89 -7.93 -6.48 -4.54
C ALA A 89 -8.39 -5.17 -3.88
N ARG A 90 -9.52 -4.63 -4.34
CA ARG A 90 -10.05 -3.32 -3.89
C ARG A 90 -10.26 -3.20 -2.39
N TYR A 91 -10.62 -4.30 -1.74
CA TYR A 91 -10.96 -4.35 -0.32
C TYR A 91 -9.79 -4.85 0.55
N PHE A 92 -8.56 -4.79 0.05
CA PHE A 92 -7.39 -4.94 0.91
C PHE A 92 -7.21 -3.68 1.76
N ASN A 93 -7.12 -3.87 3.07
CA ASN A 93 -7.18 -2.82 4.09
C ASN A 93 -6.05 -1.78 3.98
N TYR A 94 -4.81 -2.18 3.74
CA TYR A 94 -3.70 -1.20 3.72
C TYR A 94 -3.80 -0.20 2.55
N THR A 95 -4.39 -0.60 1.42
CA THR A 95 -4.71 0.33 0.33
C THR A 95 -5.67 1.41 0.80
N ARG A 96 -6.67 1.06 1.63
CA ARG A 96 -7.60 2.02 2.24
C ARG A 96 -6.87 3.00 3.15
N ASP A 97 -5.91 2.53 3.95
CA ASP A 97 -5.15 3.38 4.86
C ASP A 97 -4.26 4.39 4.11
N VAL A 98 -3.70 3.98 2.95
CA VAL A 98 -3.00 4.91 2.03
C VAL A 98 -3.95 5.97 1.47
N MET A 99 -5.17 5.60 1.06
CA MET A 99 -6.16 6.57 0.58
C MET A 99 -6.62 7.53 1.69
N ARG A 100 -6.69 7.05 2.94
CA ARG A 100 -6.93 7.89 4.13
C ARG A 100 -5.80 8.90 4.32
N LEU A 101 -4.53 8.48 4.20
CA LEU A 101 -3.36 9.35 4.28
C LEU A 101 -3.44 10.44 3.20
N MET A 102 -3.68 10.03 1.95
CA MET A 102 -3.82 10.93 0.81
C MET A 102 -4.96 11.95 0.97
N SER A 103 -6.09 11.51 1.52
CA SER A 103 -7.24 12.37 1.83
C SER A 103 -6.95 13.38 2.94
N MET A 104 -6.17 12.98 3.96
CA MET A 104 -5.76 13.87 5.04
C MET A 104 -4.77 14.93 4.52
N CYS A 105 -3.76 14.52 3.75
CA CYS A 105 -2.82 15.45 3.11
C CYS A 105 -3.53 16.45 2.18
N ALA A 106 -4.65 16.08 1.54
CA ALA A 106 -5.40 17.01 0.69
C ALA A 106 -6.04 18.18 1.47
N ARG A 107 -6.18 18.06 2.78
CA ARG A 107 -6.79 19.05 3.68
C ARG A 107 -5.78 19.88 4.47
N ILE A 108 -4.50 19.52 4.42
CA ILE A 108 -3.41 20.24 5.10
C ILE A 108 -2.86 21.28 4.11
N GLU A 109 -2.71 22.53 4.56
CA GLU A 109 -2.21 23.64 3.72
C GLU A 109 -0.77 23.38 3.27
N ASP A 110 0.11 23.06 4.23
CA ASP A 110 1.52 22.69 4.00
C ASP A 110 1.72 21.17 4.11
N ALA A 111 0.98 20.42 3.30
CA ALA A 111 1.05 18.96 3.32
C ALA A 111 2.44 18.43 2.90
N PRO A 112 2.93 17.34 3.52
CA PRO A 112 4.18 16.70 3.11
C PRO A 112 4.08 16.16 1.68
N ALA A 113 5.24 16.07 1.01
CA ALA A 113 5.33 15.36 -0.27
C ALA A 113 5.14 13.85 -0.05
N ILE A 114 4.28 13.22 -0.85
CA ILE A 114 4.06 11.77 -0.81
C ILE A 114 4.96 11.10 -1.84
N TYR A 115 5.74 10.12 -1.40
CA TYR A 115 6.55 9.26 -2.27
C TYR A 115 6.05 7.83 -2.15
N VAL A 116 5.53 7.27 -3.23
CA VAL A 116 5.09 5.87 -3.29
C VAL A 116 6.21 5.04 -3.92
N VAL A 117 6.83 4.17 -3.12
CA VAL A 117 7.71 3.11 -3.62
C VAL A 117 6.82 1.99 -4.13
N ASP A 118 6.72 1.88 -5.45
CA ASP A 118 5.74 1.02 -6.08
C ASP A 118 6.22 -0.43 -6.20
N HIS A 119 5.27 -1.36 -6.23
CA HIS A 119 5.53 -2.78 -6.43
C HIS A 119 4.64 -3.35 -7.53
N ILE A 120 5.05 -4.48 -8.12
CA ILE A 120 4.20 -5.20 -9.06
C ILE A 120 2.96 -5.71 -8.30
N ASN A 121 1.77 -5.42 -8.84
CA ASN A 121 0.52 -6.02 -8.38
C ASN A 121 0.59 -7.56 -8.54
N PRO A 122 0.53 -8.34 -7.45
CA PRO A 122 0.68 -9.79 -7.46
C PRO A 122 -0.52 -10.51 -8.08
N ALA A 123 -1.70 -9.89 -8.10
CA ALA A 123 -2.85 -10.36 -8.87
C ALA A 123 -2.77 -9.99 -10.36
N GLY A 124 -1.63 -9.49 -10.84
CA GLY A 124 -1.38 -9.21 -12.26
C GLY A 124 -2.10 -7.96 -12.77
N ARG A 125 -2.49 -7.97 -14.05
CA ARG A 125 -3.10 -6.84 -14.76
C ARG A 125 -4.55 -7.08 -15.18
N VAL A 126 -5.11 -8.24 -14.81
CA VAL A 126 -6.49 -8.59 -15.14
C VAL A 126 -7.45 -7.73 -14.33
N VAL A 127 -8.53 -7.27 -14.98
CA VAL A 127 -9.57 -6.44 -14.35
C VAL A 127 -10.87 -7.25 -14.29
N GLU A 128 -11.40 -7.47 -13.09
CA GLU A 128 -12.57 -8.34 -12.86
C GLU A 128 -13.52 -7.79 -11.80
N GLY A 129 -14.82 -8.05 -12.01
CA GLY A 129 -15.91 -7.68 -11.11
C GLY A 129 -16.46 -6.26 -11.35
N THR A 130 -17.40 -5.86 -10.51
CA THR A 130 -18.06 -4.55 -10.61
C THR A 130 -17.27 -3.45 -9.90
N ILE A 131 -17.42 -2.22 -10.40
CA ILE A 131 -17.05 -0.98 -9.70
C ILE A 131 -18.17 -0.65 -8.68
N PRO A 132 -17.90 0.03 -7.55
CA PRO A 132 -18.95 0.37 -6.59
C PRO A 132 -20.06 1.20 -7.25
N ALA A 133 -21.31 0.73 -7.16
CA ALA A 133 -22.48 1.38 -7.77
C ALA A 133 -23.14 2.43 -6.85
N ILE A 134 -22.87 2.36 -5.55
CA ILE A 134 -23.26 3.33 -4.54
C ILE A 134 -22.01 4.06 -4.03
N GLU A 135 -22.19 5.14 -3.26
CA GLU A 135 -21.06 5.71 -2.51
C GLU A 135 -20.47 4.61 -1.63
N SER A 136 -19.29 4.12 -2.02
CA SER A 136 -18.45 3.28 -1.18
C SER A 136 -17.84 4.14 -0.07
N ASP A 137 -17.25 3.47 0.92
CA ASP A 137 -16.45 4.13 1.96
C ASP A 137 -15.49 5.17 1.34
N ILE A 138 -15.31 6.29 2.03
CA ILE A 138 -14.68 7.53 1.54
C ILE A 138 -13.24 7.29 1.07
N TRP A 139 -12.58 6.29 1.64
CA TRP A 139 -11.19 5.93 1.36
C TRP A 139 -11.04 4.73 0.42
N THR A 140 -12.08 4.36 -0.32
CA THR A 140 -12.02 3.29 -1.31
C THR A 140 -11.98 3.87 -2.73
N PRO A 141 -10.95 3.58 -3.54
CA PRO A 141 -10.89 4.03 -4.93
C PRO A 141 -11.99 3.36 -5.76
N LYS A 142 -12.54 4.09 -6.75
CA LYS A 142 -13.66 3.60 -7.59
C LYS A 142 -13.18 2.66 -8.70
N VAL A 143 -12.62 1.53 -8.30
CA VAL A 143 -12.06 0.49 -9.19
C VAL A 143 -12.85 -0.81 -9.10
N ALA A 144 -12.60 -1.75 -10.02
CA ALA A 144 -13.20 -3.09 -9.96
C ALA A 144 -12.65 -3.90 -8.77
N HIS A 145 -13.25 -5.04 -8.44
CA HIS A 145 -12.81 -5.87 -7.31
C HIS A 145 -11.34 -6.30 -7.47
N ARG A 146 -10.99 -6.83 -8.64
CA ARG A 146 -9.60 -6.97 -9.09
C ARG A 146 -9.32 -5.81 -10.04
N HIS A 147 -8.45 -4.89 -9.66
CA HIS A 147 -8.28 -3.63 -10.38
C HIS A 147 -7.14 -3.64 -11.41
N GLY A 148 -6.19 -4.58 -11.31
CA GLY A 148 -5.07 -4.70 -12.25
C GLY A 148 -4.03 -3.56 -12.18
N LEU A 149 -4.22 -2.58 -11.30
CA LEU A 149 -3.32 -1.44 -11.09
C LEU A 149 -2.28 -1.73 -10.00
N THR A 150 -1.09 -1.15 -10.09
CA THR A 150 -0.16 -1.06 -8.95
C THR A 150 -0.67 -0.08 -7.89
N LEU A 151 -0.03 -0.05 -6.72
CA LEU A 151 -0.37 0.93 -5.68
C LEU A 151 -0.09 2.36 -6.17
N GLY A 152 1.04 2.57 -6.86
CA GLY A 152 1.38 3.87 -7.43
C GLY A 152 0.34 4.36 -8.45
N GLU A 153 -0.16 3.46 -9.31
CA GLU A 153 -1.23 3.76 -10.27
C GLU A 153 -2.56 4.07 -9.55
N LEU A 154 -2.91 3.31 -8.50
CA LEU A 154 -4.08 3.59 -7.66
C LEU A 154 -3.98 4.95 -6.95
N CYS A 155 -2.82 5.28 -6.38
CA CYS A 155 -2.58 6.57 -5.75
C CYS A 155 -2.73 7.71 -6.76
N LEU A 156 -2.21 7.56 -7.99
CA LEU A 156 -2.40 8.58 -9.03
C LEU A 156 -3.87 8.72 -9.42
N LEU A 157 -4.61 7.62 -9.57
CA LEU A 157 -6.05 7.66 -9.84
C LEU A 157 -6.78 8.44 -8.73
N TYR A 158 -6.57 8.04 -7.48
CA TYR A 158 -7.24 8.65 -6.32
C TYR A 158 -6.82 10.11 -6.08
N TYR A 159 -5.56 10.45 -6.31
CA TYR A 159 -5.05 11.83 -6.26
C TYR A 159 -5.85 12.76 -7.18
N ASN A 160 -6.20 12.28 -8.39
CA ASN A 160 -7.04 13.03 -9.33
C ASN A 160 -8.51 13.06 -8.90
N GLU A 161 -9.05 11.94 -8.38
CA GLU A 161 -10.44 11.86 -7.90
C GLU A 161 -10.74 12.86 -6.77
N ILE A 162 -9.81 13.02 -5.82
CA ILE A 162 -9.98 13.95 -4.69
C ILE A 162 -9.52 15.39 -5.00
N GLY A 163 -9.01 15.65 -6.21
CA GLY A 163 -8.51 16.96 -6.61
C GLY A 163 -7.30 17.44 -5.78
N ALA A 164 -6.45 16.51 -5.36
CA ALA A 164 -5.28 16.81 -4.53
C ALA A 164 -4.28 17.72 -5.24
N LYS A 165 -3.55 18.52 -4.46
CA LYS A 165 -2.58 19.52 -4.97
C LYS A 165 -1.16 19.35 -4.44
N TYR A 166 -0.97 18.60 -3.36
CA TYR A 166 0.35 18.34 -2.77
C TYR A 166 1.26 17.57 -3.73
N PRO A 167 2.58 17.53 -3.50
CA PRO A 167 3.50 16.76 -4.34
C PRO A 167 3.24 15.25 -4.18
N LEU A 168 3.00 14.56 -5.29
CA LEU A 168 2.91 13.10 -5.35
C LEU A 168 3.98 12.57 -6.30
N HIS A 169 4.78 11.65 -5.81
CA HIS A 169 5.88 11.05 -6.54
C HIS A 169 5.73 9.54 -6.52
N VAL A 170 5.62 8.91 -7.68
CA VAL A 170 5.59 7.44 -7.79
C VAL A 170 6.95 6.97 -8.28
N ILE A 171 7.60 6.10 -7.51
CA ILE A 171 8.87 5.46 -7.85
C ILE A 171 8.56 4.10 -8.46
N SER A 172 9.01 3.89 -9.69
CA SER A 172 8.68 2.70 -10.48
C SER A 172 9.16 1.41 -9.81
N ALA A 173 8.28 0.40 -9.76
CA ALA A 173 8.65 -0.96 -9.35
C ALA A 173 9.83 -1.55 -10.15
N MET A 174 10.09 -1.04 -11.35
CA MET A 174 11.16 -1.55 -12.23
C MET A 174 12.56 -1.00 -11.90
N CYS A 175 12.65 0.04 -11.06
CA CYS A 175 13.95 0.66 -10.73
C CYS A 175 14.79 -0.23 -9.80
N SER A 176 14.15 -1.06 -8.97
CA SER A 176 14.81 -2.02 -8.10
C SER A 176 14.83 -3.42 -8.73
N PRO A 177 15.91 -4.21 -8.57
CA PRO A 177 15.91 -5.62 -8.89
C PRO A 177 14.84 -6.40 -8.12
N TYR A 178 14.60 -6.04 -6.85
CA TYR A 178 13.60 -6.66 -5.97
C TYR A 178 12.20 -6.62 -6.57
N GLY A 179 11.82 -5.49 -7.19
CA GLY A 179 10.51 -5.34 -7.83
C GLY A 179 10.32 -6.22 -9.06
N ARG A 180 11.33 -6.98 -9.50
CA ARG A 180 11.27 -7.92 -10.64
C ARG A 180 11.23 -9.39 -10.20
N ASP A 181 11.27 -9.65 -8.90
CA ASP A 181 11.27 -11.02 -8.40
C ASP A 181 9.94 -11.71 -8.66
N LEU A 182 10.02 -13.03 -8.82
CA LEU A 182 8.84 -13.88 -8.98
C LEU A 182 7.99 -13.88 -7.71
N LEU A 183 8.61 -13.75 -6.53
CA LEU A 183 7.93 -13.65 -5.25
C LEU A 183 7.90 -12.18 -4.78
N PRO A 184 6.71 -11.57 -4.67
CA PRO A 184 6.55 -10.15 -4.32
C PRO A 184 6.87 -9.83 -2.85
N TRP A 185 6.96 -10.83 -1.97
CA TRP A 185 7.33 -10.65 -0.56
C TRP A 185 7.96 -11.91 0.05
N VAL A 186 8.73 -11.70 1.12
CA VAL A 186 9.27 -12.78 1.99
C VAL A 186 8.39 -13.02 3.22
N ILE A 187 7.76 -11.96 3.73
CA ILE A 187 6.82 -12.00 4.85
C ILE A 187 5.42 -11.79 4.27
N ALA A 188 4.45 -12.63 4.64
CA ALA A 188 3.11 -12.54 4.09
C ALA A 188 2.44 -11.18 4.43
N PRO A 189 1.69 -10.57 3.48
CA PRO A 189 0.91 -9.35 3.73
C PRO A 189 -0.14 -9.59 4.82
N ALA A 190 -0.73 -10.78 4.80
CA ALA A 190 -1.85 -11.16 5.63
C ALA A 190 -1.75 -12.64 6.05
N SER A 191 -2.34 -13.00 7.20
CA SER A 191 -2.31 -14.37 7.74
C SER A 191 -3.08 -15.34 6.83
N ASP A 192 -4.10 -14.83 6.15
CA ASP A 192 -4.92 -15.52 5.16
C ASP A 192 -4.45 -15.31 3.72
N ILE A 193 -3.35 -14.59 3.48
CA ILE A 193 -2.68 -14.44 2.18
C ILE A 193 -1.25 -15.02 2.27
N PRO A 194 -1.10 -16.35 2.45
CA PRO A 194 0.20 -16.98 2.67
C PRO A 194 1.10 -17.01 1.43
N GLY A 195 0.54 -16.84 0.22
CA GLY A 195 1.32 -16.89 -1.01
C GLY A 195 0.61 -16.21 -2.19
N MET A 196 1.32 -16.11 -3.30
CA MET A 196 0.83 -15.41 -4.50
C MET A 196 -0.44 -16.01 -5.08
N PHE A 197 -0.60 -17.33 -5.02
CA PHE A 197 -1.81 -18.01 -5.52
C PHE A 197 -3.06 -17.44 -4.87
N THR A 198 -2.95 -17.00 -3.61
CA THR A 198 -4.05 -16.42 -2.87
C THR A 198 -4.46 -15.06 -3.44
N CYS A 199 -3.56 -14.26 -4.00
CA CYS A 199 -3.91 -12.99 -4.63
C CYS A 199 -4.83 -13.15 -5.85
N GLU A 200 -4.69 -14.24 -6.61
CA GLU A 200 -5.58 -14.55 -7.72
C GLU A 200 -6.98 -14.94 -7.25
N MET A 201 -7.08 -15.63 -6.11
CA MET A 201 -8.34 -16.11 -5.55
C MET A 201 -9.04 -15.05 -4.70
N TYR A 202 -8.27 -14.20 -4.02
CA TYR A 202 -8.76 -13.29 -2.99
C TYR A 202 -9.82 -12.35 -3.54
N SER A 203 -9.64 -11.81 -4.75
CA SER A 203 -10.59 -10.85 -5.34
C SER A 203 -12.02 -11.38 -5.50
N GLY A 204 -12.20 -12.70 -5.64
CA GLY A 204 -13.50 -13.36 -5.62
C GLY A 204 -13.82 -14.01 -4.27
N GLY A 205 -12.85 -14.68 -3.67
CA GLY A 205 -12.97 -15.42 -2.40
C GLY A 205 -13.33 -14.52 -1.22
N GLY A 206 -12.77 -13.32 -1.17
CA GLY A 206 -13.02 -12.33 -0.11
C GLY A 206 -14.46 -11.81 -0.10
N LEU A 207 -15.22 -11.96 -1.20
CA LEU A 207 -16.65 -11.61 -1.22
C LEU A 207 -17.51 -12.53 -0.34
N TRP A 208 -16.98 -13.70 0.02
CA TRP A 208 -17.63 -14.62 0.95
C TRP A 208 -17.33 -14.30 2.42
N ASN A 209 -16.40 -13.39 2.70
CA ASN A 209 -16.17 -12.89 4.05
C ASN A 209 -17.47 -12.31 4.62
N ASN A 210 -17.71 -12.52 5.91
CA ASN A 210 -18.94 -12.10 6.61
C ASN A 210 -20.25 -12.71 6.07
N THR A 211 -20.17 -13.83 5.35
CA THR A 211 -21.33 -14.66 5.01
C THR A 211 -21.39 -15.92 5.87
N SER A 212 -22.41 -16.77 5.70
CA SER A 212 -22.48 -18.08 6.33
C SER A 212 -21.51 -19.12 5.73
N LEU A 213 -20.87 -18.81 4.59
CA LEU A 213 -19.86 -19.67 3.98
C LEU A 213 -18.47 -19.29 4.50
N SER A 214 -17.67 -20.31 4.82
CA SER A 214 -16.26 -20.14 5.14
C SER A 214 -15.43 -20.14 3.85
N PRO A 215 -14.62 -19.10 3.59
CA PRO A 215 -13.64 -19.09 2.50
C PRO A 215 -12.35 -19.83 2.85
N ALA A 216 -12.43 -20.83 3.74
CA ALA A 216 -11.31 -21.66 4.18
C ALA A 216 -10.14 -20.92 4.85
N ILE A 217 -10.38 -19.72 5.39
CA ILE A 217 -9.45 -19.04 6.30
C ILE A 217 -9.20 -19.96 7.50
N GLY A 218 -7.93 -20.10 7.89
CA GLY A 218 -7.49 -21.04 8.94
C GLY A 218 -7.08 -22.43 8.43
N THR A 219 -7.16 -22.68 7.12
CA THR A 219 -6.63 -23.90 6.49
C THR A 219 -5.33 -23.63 5.73
N ALA A 220 -4.70 -24.67 5.16
CA ALA A 220 -3.48 -24.53 4.37
C ALA A 220 -3.67 -23.80 3.02
N ARG A 221 -4.93 -23.60 2.58
CA ARG A 221 -5.27 -23.06 1.26
C ARG A 221 -6.50 -22.13 1.36
N PRO A 222 -6.35 -20.96 1.98
CA PRO A 222 -7.43 -19.98 2.07
C PRO A 222 -7.86 -19.53 0.67
N TYR A 223 -9.17 -19.30 0.52
CA TYR A 223 -9.85 -18.87 -0.71
C TYR A 223 -9.84 -19.85 -1.90
N GLU A 224 -9.14 -20.98 -1.82
CA GLU A 224 -9.17 -22.02 -2.88
C GLU A 224 -10.45 -22.87 -2.86
N TYR A 225 -11.05 -23.05 -1.68
CA TYR A 225 -12.30 -23.81 -1.51
C TYR A 225 -13.23 -23.11 -0.53
N LEU A 226 -14.52 -23.41 -0.66
CA LEU A 226 -15.60 -22.89 0.18
C LEU A 226 -16.21 -24.03 1.00
N GLY A 227 -16.55 -23.75 2.26
CA GLY A 227 -17.22 -24.68 3.17
C GLY A 227 -18.33 -24.02 3.97
N ALA A 228 -19.11 -24.81 4.70
CA ALA A 228 -20.17 -24.37 5.61
C ALA A 228 -20.37 -25.37 6.74
#